data_AF-A0A075IBV4-F1
#
_entry.id   AF-A0A075IBV4-F1
#
_cell.length_a   1.000
_cell.length_b   1.000
_cell.length_c   1.000
_cell.angle_alpha   90.00
_cell.angle_beta   90.00
_cell.angle_gamma   90.00
#
_symmetry.space_group_name_H-M   'P 1'
#
loop_
_entity.id
_entity.type
_entity.pdbx_description
1 polymer ?
#
loop_
_entity_poly.entity_id
_entity_poly.type
_entity_poly.pdbx_seq_one_letter_code
_entity_poly.pdbx_strand_id
1 'polypeptide(L)'
;ESIERIVSAGIPVMGHLGLTPQSIYKFGTYGVRAKDDAEAEILLEDAKTIEAAGCFSIVFEKIPADLATSVSEALTVPTIGIGAGADCDGQVLVLHDMLGITKDFSPRFLRRYADLGDTIDSAVKQYISDVRARDFPTDEESY
;
A
#
# COMPACT_ATOMS: atom_id res chain seq x y z
N GLU A 1 15.56 -2.34 -19.59
CA GLU A 1 16.22 -3.68 -19.58
C GLU A 1 15.51 -4.74 -18.73
N SER A 2 15.53 -4.69 -17.40
CA SER A 2 14.97 -5.80 -16.58
C SER A 2 13.47 -6.05 -16.82
N ILE A 3 12.68 -4.97 -16.91
CA ILE A 3 11.23 -5.06 -17.18
C ILE A 3 10.99 -5.71 -18.54
N GLU A 4 11.67 -5.26 -19.60
CA GLU A 4 11.54 -5.81 -20.96
C GLU A 4 11.88 -7.32 -20.99
N ARG A 5 12.90 -7.75 -20.24
CA ARG A 5 13.27 -9.17 -20.13
C ARG A 5 12.19 -10.01 -19.44
N ILE A 6 11.55 -9.48 -18.40
CA ILE A 6 10.46 -10.16 -17.68
C ILE A 6 9.21 -10.23 -18.56
N VAL A 7 8.86 -9.12 -19.21
CA VAL A 7 7.69 -9.03 -20.09
C VAL A 7 7.87 -9.90 -21.35
N SER A 8 9.07 -9.94 -21.95
CA SER A 8 9.36 -10.83 -23.09
C SER A 8 9.32 -12.32 -22.74
N ALA A 9 9.44 -12.67 -21.45
CA ALA A 9 9.19 -14.02 -20.95
C ALA A 9 7.70 -14.31 -20.70
N GLY A 10 6.79 -13.38 -21.01
CA GLY A 10 5.35 -13.53 -20.84
C GLY A 10 4.83 -13.24 -19.43
N ILE A 11 5.65 -12.63 -18.57
CA ILE A 11 5.28 -12.31 -17.19
C ILE A 11 4.85 -10.82 -17.12
N PRO A 12 3.59 -10.51 -16.76
CA PRO A 12 3.14 -9.13 -16.65
C PRO A 12 3.84 -8.43 -15.47
N VAL A 13 4.23 -7.17 -15.67
CA VAL A 13 4.91 -6.36 -14.67
C VAL A 13 4.08 -5.12 -14.31
N MET A 14 3.89 -4.91 -13.01
CA MET A 14 3.40 -3.65 -12.45
C MET A 14 4.58 -2.87 -11.88
N GLY A 15 4.75 -1.64 -12.31
CA GLY A 15 5.77 -0.73 -11.79
C GLY A 15 5.43 -0.22 -10.39
N HIS A 16 6.44 0.27 -9.67
CA HIS A 16 6.24 0.97 -8.39
C HIS A 16 7.23 2.13 -8.31
N LEU A 17 6.72 3.36 -8.29
CA LEU A 17 7.48 4.60 -8.17
C LEU A 17 7.04 5.43 -6.96
N GLY A 18 7.85 6.44 -6.62
CA GLY A 18 7.69 7.22 -5.39
C GLY A 18 8.50 6.61 -4.24
N LEU A 19 7.88 6.47 -3.07
CA LEU A 19 8.51 5.83 -1.92
C LEU A 19 8.50 4.31 -2.13
N THR A 20 9.65 3.72 -2.43
CA THR A 20 9.81 2.26 -2.49
C THR A 20 10.32 1.73 -1.14
N PRO A 21 9.49 1.05 -0.31
CA PRO A 21 9.88 0.70 1.06
C PRO A 21 11.15 -0.16 1.18
N GLN A 22 11.47 -0.94 0.15
CA GLN A 22 12.70 -1.76 0.09
C GLN A 22 13.98 -0.90 0.13
N SER A 23 13.88 0.36 -0.29
CA SER A 23 15.00 1.31 -0.34
C SER A 23 15.09 2.18 0.90
N ILE A 24 14.40 1.83 2.00
CA ILE A 24 14.32 2.66 3.21
C ILE A 24 15.69 3.07 3.78
N TYR A 25 16.66 2.16 3.80
CA TYR A 25 18.01 2.44 4.31
C TYR A 25 18.81 3.36 3.37
N LYS A 26 18.45 3.41 2.08
CA LYS A 26 19.04 4.31 1.10
C LYS A 26 18.46 5.73 1.20
N PHE A 27 17.19 5.85 1.58
CA PHE A 27 16.47 7.14 1.65
C PHE A 27 16.30 7.69 3.07
N GLY A 28 16.65 6.91 4.10
CA GLY A 28 16.71 7.32 5.51
C GLY A 28 15.36 7.51 6.21
N THR A 29 14.26 7.73 5.47
CA THR A 29 12.92 7.96 6.05
C THR A 29 11.80 7.45 5.15
N TYR A 30 10.62 7.20 5.73
CA TYR A 30 9.35 7.09 5.00
C TYR A 30 8.87 8.47 4.51
N GLY A 31 9.73 9.38 4.08
CA GLY A 31 9.32 10.73 3.66
C GLY A 31 8.48 10.74 2.38
N VAL A 32 7.69 11.79 2.19
CA VAL A 32 7.07 12.08 0.88
C VAL A 32 8.19 12.33 -0.15
N ARG A 33 8.09 11.72 -1.32
CA ARG A 33 9.07 11.82 -2.43
C ARG A 33 8.63 12.84 -3.47
N ALA A 34 9.55 13.32 -4.30
CA ALA A 34 9.26 14.20 -5.44
C ALA A 34 8.60 15.52 -5.02
N LYS A 35 9.25 16.22 -4.07
CA LYS A 35 8.74 17.50 -3.55
C LYS A 35 9.24 18.71 -4.31
N ASP A 36 10.36 18.58 -5.00
CA ASP A 36 10.92 19.63 -5.86
C ASP A 36 10.73 19.25 -7.33
N ASP A 37 10.80 20.26 -8.19
CA ASP A 37 10.51 20.13 -9.62
C ASP A 37 11.46 19.14 -10.31
N ALA A 38 12.72 19.06 -9.86
CA ALA A 38 13.71 18.14 -10.43
C ALA A 38 13.37 16.68 -10.11
N GLU A 39 13.01 16.37 -8.86
CA GLU A 39 12.56 15.03 -8.50
C GLU A 39 11.22 14.67 -9.16
N ALA A 40 10.34 15.65 -9.41
CA ALA A 40 9.09 15.47 -10.12
C ALA A 40 9.31 15.13 -11.61
N GLU A 41 10.22 15.82 -12.29
CA GLU A 41 10.62 15.52 -13.66
C GLU A 41 11.22 14.12 -13.78
N ILE A 42 12.09 13.73 -12.84
CA ILE A 42 12.66 12.38 -12.79
C ILE A 42 11.55 11.32 -12.63
N LEU A 43 10.56 11.55 -11.76
CA LEU A 43 9.48 10.60 -11.56
C LEU A 43 8.62 10.43 -12.83
N LEU A 44 8.34 11.51 -13.55
CA LEU A 44 7.64 11.47 -14.82
C LEU A 44 8.45 10.72 -15.90
N GLU A 45 9.75 10.97 -15.98
CA GLU A 45 10.65 10.27 -16.90
C GLU A 45 10.72 8.77 -16.58
N ASP A 46 10.88 8.41 -15.30
CA ASP A 46 10.89 7.02 -14.84
C ASP A 46 9.56 6.33 -15.18
N ALA A 47 8.43 7.00 -14.95
CA ALA A 47 7.11 6.46 -15.23
C ALA A 47 6.92 6.13 -16.72
N LYS A 48 7.29 7.07 -17.60
CA LYS A 48 7.26 6.86 -19.05
C LYS A 48 8.23 5.78 -19.50
N THR A 49 9.40 5.71 -18.88
CA THR A 49 10.43 4.72 -19.20
C THR A 49 9.95 3.31 -18.87
N ILE A 50 9.33 3.09 -17.71
CA ILE A 50 8.84 1.77 -17.32
C ILE A 50 7.54 1.39 -18.04
N GLU A 51 6.70 2.36 -18.40
CA GLU A 51 5.56 2.14 -19.30
C GLU A 51 6.06 1.65 -20.68
N ALA A 52 7.01 2.37 -21.30
CA ALA A 52 7.57 1.99 -22.59
C ALA A 52 8.27 0.62 -22.55
N ALA A 53 8.83 0.25 -21.40
CA ALA A 53 9.42 -1.08 -21.16
C ALA A 53 8.39 -2.22 -21.05
N GLY A 54 7.09 -1.91 -20.97
CA GLY A 54 5.99 -2.87 -20.98
C GLY A 54 5.29 -3.10 -19.64
N CYS A 55 5.44 -2.22 -18.66
CA CYS A 55 4.61 -2.28 -17.45
C CYS A 55 3.12 -2.11 -17.83
N PHE A 56 2.24 -2.96 -17.28
CA PHE A 56 0.80 -2.85 -17.56
C PHE A 56 0.07 -1.86 -16.65
N SER A 57 0.70 -1.46 -15.55
CA SER A 57 0.19 -0.51 -14.55
C SER A 57 1.34 -0.05 -13.65
N ILE A 58 1.16 1.06 -12.92
CA ILE A 58 2.18 1.64 -12.04
C ILE A 58 1.54 2.02 -10.69
N VAL A 59 2.16 1.60 -9.58
CA VAL A 59 1.84 2.10 -8.24
C VAL A 59 2.61 3.39 -7.97
N PHE A 60 1.92 4.41 -7.46
CA PHE A 60 2.50 5.62 -6.90
C PHE A 60 2.35 5.63 -5.37
N GLU A 61 3.47 5.52 -4.67
CA GLU A 61 3.50 5.55 -3.21
C GLU A 61 4.05 6.88 -2.69
N LYS A 62 3.23 7.57 -1.88
CA LYS A 62 3.64 8.72 -1.06
C LYS A 62 4.33 9.86 -1.84
N ILE A 63 3.69 10.31 -2.91
CA ILE A 63 4.06 11.48 -3.72
C ILE A 63 3.00 12.59 -3.62
N PRO A 64 3.31 13.86 -3.96
CA PRO A 64 2.30 14.92 -4.02
C PRO A 64 1.13 14.56 -4.92
N ALA A 65 -0.09 14.92 -4.52
CA ALA A 65 -1.31 14.61 -5.28
C ALA A 65 -1.27 15.21 -6.68
N ASP A 66 -0.96 16.50 -6.81
CA ASP A 66 -0.90 17.19 -8.11
C ASP A 66 0.13 16.57 -9.06
N LEU A 67 1.24 16.04 -8.51
CA LEU A 67 2.22 15.29 -9.29
C LEU A 67 1.64 13.96 -9.75
N ALA A 68 1.01 13.19 -8.86
CA ALA A 68 0.38 11.93 -9.22
C ALA A 68 -0.70 12.12 -10.30
N THR A 69 -1.50 13.20 -10.22
CA THR A 69 -2.48 13.58 -11.23
C THR A 69 -1.80 13.83 -12.57
N SER A 70 -0.82 14.74 -12.61
CA SER A 70 -0.15 15.10 -13.89
C SER A 70 0.62 13.94 -14.52
N VAL A 71 1.24 13.05 -13.73
CA VAL A 71 1.89 11.85 -14.25
C VAL A 71 0.86 10.83 -14.72
N SER A 72 -0.25 10.63 -14.00
CA SER A 72 -1.31 9.72 -14.43
C SER A 72 -1.94 10.14 -15.76
N GLU A 73 -2.19 11.45 -15.94
CA GLU A 73 -2.70 12.01 -17.20
C GLU A 73 -1.71 11.87 -18.37
N ALA A 74 -0.41 11.76 -18.09
CA ALA A 74 0.63 11.62 -19.10
C ALA A 74 0.88 10.17 -19.53
N LEU A 75 0.33 9.19 -18.82
CA LEU A 75 0.47 7.76 -19.08
C LEU A 75 -0.78 7.21 -19.78
N THR A 76 -0.62 6.08 -20.44
CA THR A 76 -1.71 5.29 -21.05
C THR A 76 -2.10 4.09 -20.20
N VAL A 77 -1.20 3.63 -19.32
CA VAL A 77 -1.44 2.51 -18.40
C VAL A 77 -2.08 2.97 -17.09
N PRO A 78 -2.94 2.16 -16.45
CA PRO A 78 -3.57 2.55 -15.20
C PRO A 78 -2.59 2.82 -14.06
N THR A 79 -2.85 3.85 -13.27
CA THR A 79 -2.06 4.18 -12.07
C THR A 79 -2.82 3.82 -10.79
N ILE A 80 -2.09 3.32 -9.77
CA ILE A 80 -2.65 2.92 -8.48
C ILE A 80 -2.01 3.73 -7.37
N GLY A 81 -2.80 4.54 -6.66
CA GLY A 81 -2.32 5.41 -5.60
C GLY A 81 -2.29 4.74 -4.22
N ILE A 82 -1.24 5.02 -3.44
CA ILE A 82 -1.23 4.87 -1.98
C ILE A 82 -0.56 6.09 -1.35
N GLY A 83 -1.41 6.99 -0.82
CA GLY A 83 -0.95 8.30 -0.36
C GLY A 83 -0.47 9.21 -1.50
N ALA A 84 -1.05 9.06 -2.69
CA ALA A 84 -0.76 9.84 -3.90
C ALA A 84 -1.97 10.68 -4.38
N GLY A 85 -2.98 10.90 -3.54
CA GLY A 85 -4.20 11.60 -3.95
C GLY A 85 -5.24 10.67 -4.59
N ALA A 86 -6.38 11.25 -4.99
CA ALA A 86 -7.54 10.51 -5.46
C ALA A 86 -7.59 10.35 -7.00
N ASP A 87 -6.76 11.09 -7.73
CA ASP A 87 -6.81 11.17 -9.20
C ASP A 87 -5.93 10.11 -9.90
N CYS A 88 -5.38 9.14 -9.16
CA CYS A 88 -4.93 7.89 -9.76
C CYS A 88 -6.15 7.04 -10.17
N ASP A 89 -6.01 6.18 -11.18
CA ASP A 89 -7.12 5.34 -11.68
C ASP A 89 -7.65 4.33 -10.65
N GLY A 90 -6.82 3.96 -9.68
CA GLY A 90 -7.18 3.10 -8.57
C GLY A 90 -6.44 3.43 -7.29
N GLN A 91 -6.77 2.73 -6.21
CA GLN A 91 -6.20 2.94 -4.90
C GLN A 91 -5.84 1.60 -4.25
N VAL A 92 -4.79 1.60 -3.43
CA VAL A 92 -4.38 0.46 -2.62
C VAL A 92 -4.09 0.86 -1.18
N LEU A 93 -4.47 0.00 -0.24
CA LEU A 93 -4.14 0.11 1.18
C LEU A 93 -3.72 -1.27 1.70
N VAL A 94 -2.88 -1.28 2.72
CA VAL A 94 -2.57 -2.51 3.46
C VAL A 94 -3.79 -2.91 4.28
N LEU A 95 -4.23 -4.16 4.12
CA LEU A 95 -5.46 -4.68 4.74
C LEU A 95 -5.47 -4.48 6.26
N HIS A 96 -4.37 -4.82 6.95
CA HIS A 96 -4.27 -4.73 8.41
C HIS A 96 -4.40 -3.29 8.91
N ASP A 97 -3.78 -2.35 8.20
CA ASP A 97 -3.84 -0.93 8.53
C ASP A 97 -5.26 -0.39 8.30
N MET A 98 -5.86 -0.74 7.15
CA MET A 98 -7.22 -0.35 6.78
C MET A 98 -8.27 -0.89 7.77
N LEU A 99 -8.08 -2.11 8.27
CA LEU A 99 -8.98 -2.75 9.25
C LEU A 99 -8.64 -2.40 10.71
N GLY A 100 -7.60 -1.59 10.95
CA GLY A 100 -7.20 -1.19 12.30
C GLY A 100 -6.73 -2.36 13.17
N ILE A 101 -6.16 -3.41 12.56
CA ILE A 101 -5.55 -4.54 13.30
C ILE A 101 -4.26 -4.07 13.98
N THR A 102 -3.47 -3.28 13.27
CA THR A 102 -2.23 -2.64 13.73
C THR A 102 -2.53 -1.19 14.16
N LYS A 103 -2.12 -0.82 15.38
CA LYS A 103 -2.39 0.53 15.93
C LYS A 103 -1.20 1.48 15.89
N ASP A 104 0.02 0.94 15.95
CA ASP A 104 1.27 1.72 16.03
C ASP A 104 1.61 2.45 14.72
N PHE A 105 1.09 1.96 13.59
CA PHE A 105 1.26 2.59 12.29
C PHE A 105 0.01 3.37 11.90
N SER A 106 0.15 4.70 11.76
CA SER A 106 -0.96 5.60 11.42
C SER A 106 -0.49 6.74 10.50
N PRO A 107 -0.06 6.43 9.26
CA PRO A 107 0.34 7.47 8.31
C PRO A 107 -0.85 8.33 7.92
N ARG A 108 -0.60 9.59 7.55
CA ARG A 108 -1.64 10.57 7.18
C ARG A 108 -2.56 10.11 6.05
N PHE A 109 -2.08 9.26 5.14
CA PHE A 109 -2.87 8.76 4.01
C PHE A 109 -3.81 7.60 4.35
N LEU A 110 -3.68 7.01 5.55
CA LEU A 110 -4.47 5.85 5.94
C LEU A 110 -5.85 6.28 6.45
N ARG A 111 -6.91 5.72 5.86
CA ARG A 111 -8.24 5.67 6.47
C ARG A 111 -8.45 4.29 7.09
N ARG A 112 -8.83 4.26 8.37
CA ARG A 112 -9.31 3.04 9.03
C ARG A 112 -10.81 2.89 8.80
N TYR A 113 -11.22 1.72 8.37
CA TYR A 113 -12.62 1.34 8.13
C TYR A 113 -13.18 0.44 9.25
N ALA A 114 -12.31 -0.10 10.10
CA ALA A 114 -12.67 -0.86 11.30
C ALA A 114 -11.61 -0.66 12.41
N ASP A 115 -11.94 -1.08 13.63
CA ASP A 115 -11.02 -1.23 14.75
C ASP A 115 -10.99 -2.70 15.19
N LEU A 116 -10.44 -3.55 14.32
CA LEU A 116 -10.35 -4.98 14.60
C LEU A 116 -9.31 -5.30 15.67
N GLY A 117 -8.31 -4.44 15.89
CA GLY A 117 -7.32 -4.62 16.95
C GLY A 117 -7.98 -4.75 18.32
N ASP A 118 -8.85 -3.80 18.69
CA ASP A 118 -9.56 -3.86 19.98
C ASP A 118 -10.60 -4.98 20.03
N THR A 119 -11.25 -5.26 18.90
CA THR A 119 -12.23 -6.34 18.80
C THR A 119 -11.57 -7.69 19.05
N ILE A 120 -10.43 -7.95 18.41
CA ILE A 120 -9.65 -9.18 18.57
C ILE A 120 -9.11 -9.28 19.99
N ASP A 121 -8.51 -8.21 20.53
CA ASP A 121 -7.97 -8.20 21.89
C ASP A 121 -9.07 -8.51 22.93
N SER A 122 -10.24 -7.90 22.78
CA SER A 122 -11.38 -8.15 23.67
C SER A 122 -11.89 -9.59 23.56
N ALA A 123 -12.04 -10.12 22.34
CA ALA A 123 -12.48 -11.50 22.12
C ALA A 123 -11.51 -12.52 22.73
N VAL A 124 -10.20 -12.31 22.56
CA VAL A 124 -9.16 -13.18 23.13
C VAL A 124 -9.17 -13.11 24.65
N LYS A 125 -9.32 -11.92 25.25
CA LYS A 125 -9.44 -11.78 26.70
C LYS A 125 -10.68 -12.48 27.26
N GLN A 126 -11.82 -12.37 26.57
CA GLN A 126 -13.04 -13.07 26.96
C GLN A 126 -12.85 -14.59 26.92
N TYR A 127 -12.32 -15.11 25.82
CA TYR A 127 -11.99 -16.54 25.69
C TYR A 127 -11.06 -17.03 26.81
N ILE A 128 -10.01 -16.26 27.14
CA ILE A 128 -9.10 -16.58 28.24
C ILE A 128 -9.85 -16.61 29.59
N SER A 129 -10.77 -15.66 29.81
CA SER A 129 -11.60 -15.61 31.02
C SER A 129 -12.47 -16.87 31.13
N ASP A 130 -13.19 -17.22 30.07
CA ASP A 130 -14.13 -18.34 30.04
C ASP A 130 -13.42 -19.67 30.28
N VAL A 131 -12.26 -19.89 29.64
CA VAL A 131 -11.42 -21.07 29.87
C VAL A 131 -10.92 -21.15 31.33
N ARG A 132 -10.50 -20.03 31.91
CA ARG A 132 -10.00 -19.99 33.30
C ARG A 132 -11.11 -20.22 34.32
N ALA A 133 -12.30 -19.71 34.05
CA ALA A 133 -13.50 -19.94 34.86
C ALA A 133 -14.07 -21.36 34.69
N ARG A 134 -13.65 -22.08 33.63
CA ARG A 134 -14.28 -23.31 33.14
C ARG A 134 -15.73 -23.12 32.70
N ASP A 135 -16.04 -21.91 32.24
CA ASP A 135 -17.31 -21.59 31.58
C ASP A 135 -17.29 -22.02 30.11
N PHE A 136 -16.10 -22.26 29.54
CA PHE A 136 -15.90 -22.89 28.24
C PHE A 136 -14.93 -24.09 28.33
N PRO A 137 -15.22 -25.23 27.68
CA PRO A 137 -16.50 -25.56 27.05
C PRO A 137 -17.58 -25.89 28.09
N THR A 138 -18.83 -25.64 27.72
CA THR A 138 -20.04 -26.09 28.42
C THR A 138 -20.43 -27.52 28.01
N ASP A 139 -21.47 -28.08 28.64
CA ASP A 139 -22.04 -29.38 28.26
C ASP A 139 -22.61 -29.36 26.82
N GLU A 140 -23.14 -28.23 26.34
CA GLU A 140 -23.61 -28.10 24.94
C GLU A 140 -22.46 -28.07 23.93
N GLU A 141 -21.26 -27.72 24.38
CA GLU A 141 -20.04 -27.64 23.58
C GLU A 141 -19.16 -28.90 23.74
N SER A 142 -19.68 -29.94 24.41
CA SER A 142 -18.98 -31.19 24.73
C SER A 142 -19.79 -32.42 24.27
N TYR A 143 -19.11 -33.55 24.00
CA TYR A 143 -19.72 -34.83 23.59
C TYR A 143 -19.62 -35.90 24.67
#